data_AF-A0AAD6X8P6-F1
#
_entry.id   AF-A0AAD6X8P6-F1
#
_cell.length_a   1.000
_cell.length_b   1.000
_cell.length_c   1.000
_cell.angle_alpha   90.00
_cell.angle_beta   90.00
_cell.angle_gamma   90.00
#
_symmetry.space_group_name_H-M   'P 1'
#
loop_
_entity.id
_entity.type
_entity.pdbx_description
1 polymer ?
#
loop_
_entity_poly.entity_id
_entity_poly.type
_entity_poly.pdbx_seq_one_letter_code
_entity_poly.pdbx_strand_id
1 'polypeptide(L)'
;MSNIAFIRLAGFATGVFANWAPNLFSYYTVHMRKFYKRYSYLKRPFLNSIWTACTFNLGPQTCCIAPPFFHSNIPISTNECRYSFTQYTAGGIFRWIEHGFQSEEAYFDSLSAEEVGRERAEARERWSRGSGYFSTLEELRAM
;
A
#
# COMPACT_ATOMS: atom_id res chain seq x y z
N MET A 1 -5.81 -0.79 -17.53
CA MET A 1 -7.28 -0.55 -17.59
C MET A 1 -7.53 0.75 -18.34
N SER A 2 -8.46 0.82 -19.30
CA SER A 2 -8.63 1.99 -20.19
C SER A 2 -9.90 2.82 -19.94
N ASN A 3 -10.79 2.39 -19.04
CA ASN A 3 -12.02 3.12 -18.76
C ASN A 3 -11.72 4.44 -18.02
N ILE A 4 -12.15 5.56 -18.61
CA ILE A 4 -11.85 6.91 -18.12
C ILE A 4 -12.42 7.18 -16.71
N ALA A 5 -13.58 6.61 -16.37
CA ALA A 5 -14.17 6.81 -15.04
C ALA A 5 -13.29 6.17 -13.95
N PHE A 6 -12.80 4.96 -14.19
CA PHE A 6 -11.90 4.30 -13.23
C PHE A 6 -10.51 4.93 -13.19
N ILE A 7 -9.99 5.45 -14.30
CA ILE A 7 -8.75 6.24 -14.30
C ILE A 7 -8.93 7.48 -13.39
N ARG A 8 -10.06 8.20 -13.50
CA ARG A 8 -10.35 9.35 -12.65
C ARG A 8 -10.47 8.98 -11.17
N LEU A 9 -11.20 7.90 -10.86
CA LEU A 9 -11.32 7.39 -9.48
C LEU A 9 -9.95 7.00 -8.90
N ALA A 10 -9.13 6.30 -9.68
CA ALA A 10 -7.81 5.84 -9.26
C ALA A 10 -6.86 7.02 -8.95
N GLY A 11 -6.87 8.03 -9.83
CA GLY A 11 -6.11 9.26 -9.66
C GLY A 11 -6.60 10.11 -8.49
N PHE A 12 -7.91 10.24 -8.32
CA PHE A 12 -8.50 10.98 -7.19
C PHE A 12 -8.03 10.40 -5.85
N ALA A 13 -8.12 9.08 -5.65
CA ALA A 13 -7.66 8.43 -4.43
C ALA A 13 -6.14 8.61 -4.19
N THR A 14 -5.35 8.67 -5.26
CA THR A 14 -3.91 8.99 -5.17
C THR A 14 -3.67 10.43 -4.75
N GLY A 15 -4.45 11.38 -5.28
CA GLY A 15 -4.40 12.79 -4.88
C GLY A 15 -4.81 12.99 -3.42
N VAL A 16 -5.88 12.33 -2.97
CA VAL A 16 -6.30 12.33 -1.55
C VAL A 16 -5.17 11.82 -0.66
N PHE A 17 -4.54 10.70 -1.02
CA PHE A 17 -3.43 10.16 -0.24
C PHE A 17 -2.22 11.11 -0.20
N ALA A 18 -1.83 11.69 -1.35
CA ALA A 18 -0.73 12.65 -1.42
C ALA A 18 -1.01 13.92 -0.59
N ASN A 19 -2.25 14.38 -0.54
CA ASN A 19 -2.65 15.58 0.20
C ASN A 19 -2.70 15.34 1.72
N TRP A 20 -3.27 14.22 2.16
CA TRP A 20 -3.54 13.99 3.58
C TRP A 20 -2.42 13.24 4.33
N ALA A 21 -1.52 12.57 3.61
CA ALA A 21 -0.36 11.90 4.19
C ALA A 21 0.88 12.07 3.30
N PRO A 22 1.35 13.31 3.04
CA PRO A 22 2.46 13.61 2.13
C PRO A 22 3.77 12.89 2.48
N ASN A 23 4.09 12.72 3.77
CA ASN A 23 5.30 12.01 4.21
C ASN A 23 5.22 10.52 3.84
N LEU A 24 4.09 9.86 4.14
CA LEU A 24 3.84 8.48 3.74
C LEU A 24 3.75 8.33 2.22
N PHE A 25 3.15 9.29 1.52
CA PHE A 25 3.12 9.31 0.07
C PHE A 25 4.53 9.38 -0.53
N SER A 26 5.40 10.23 0.04
CA SER A 26 6.82 10.31 -0.35
C SER A 26 7.54 8.99 -0.13
N TYR A 27 7.33 8.34 1.02
CA TYR A 27 7.83 6.99 1.27
C TYR A 27 7.35 5.99 0.19
N TYR A 28 6.06 6.01 -0.17
CA TYR A 28 5.50 5.21 -1.26
C TYR A 28 6.19 5.48 -2.60
N THR A 29 6.34 6.75 -3.00
CA THR A 29 6.91 7.10 -4.31
C THR A 29 8.35 6.61 -4.46
N VAL A 30 9.18 6.76 -3.43
CA VAL A 30 10.58 6.29 -3.44
C VAL A 30 10.64 4.77 -3.63
N HIS A 31 9.84 4.02 -2.87
CA HIS A 31 9.83 2.56 -2.94
C HIS A 31 9.26 2.06 -4.26
N MET A 32 8.10 2.56 -4.68
CA MET A 32 7.46 2.13 -5.93
C MET A 32 8.30 2.47 -7.16
N ARG A 33 9.06 3.59 -7.15
CA ARG A 33 10.03 3.90 -8.22
C ARG A 33 11.12 2.84 -8.33
N LYS A 34 11.69 2.40 -7.20
CA LYS A 34 12.68 1.30 -7.18
C LYS A 34 12.05 0.00 -7.70
N PHE A 35 10.84 -0.32 -7.25
CA PHE A 35 10.11 -1.53 -7.64
C PHE A 35 9.87 -1.62 -9.14
N TYR A 36 9.26 -0.58 -9.73
CA TYR A 36 8.97 -0.58 -11.17
C TYR A 36 10.22 -0.41 -12.03
N LYS A 37 11.31 0.17 -11.51
CA LYS A 37 12.61 0.15 -12.19
C LYS A 37 13.19 -1.27 -12.26
N ARG A 38 13.11 -2.05 -11.18
CA ARG A 38 13.60 -3.43 -11.12
C ARG A 38 12.76 -4.39 -11.96
N TYR A 39 11.44 -4.19 -11.97
CA TYR A 39 10.48 -5.04 -12.65
C TYR A 39 9.74 -4.24 -13.74
N SER A 40 10.48 -3.79 -14.74
CA SER A 40 9.96 -2.94 -15.83
C SER A 40 8.87 -3.62 -16.68
N TYR A 41 8.77 -4.94 -16.63
CA TYR A 41 7.73 -5.72 -17.30
C TYR A 41 6.37 -5.70 -16.56
N LEU A 42 6.33 -5.29 -15.29
CA LEU A 42 5.07 -5.21 -14.53
C LEU A 42 4.24 -4.02 -15.00
N LYS A 43 2.95 -4.27 -15.24
CA LYS A 43 1.99 -3.24 -15.61
C LYS A 43 1.24 -2.75 -14.38
N ARG A 44 1.19 -1.44 -14.19
CA ARG A 44 0.34 -0.81 -13.17
C ARG A 44 -1.13 -0.96 -13.58
N PRO A 45 -2.07 -1.22 -12.63
CA PRO A 45 -3.50 -1.22 -12.94
C PRO A 45 -3.95 0.09 -13.60
N PHE A 46 -3.46 1.21 -13.05
CA PHE A 46 -3.64 2.58 -13.53
C PHE A 46 -2.32 3.36 -13.45
N LEU A 47 -1.95 4.06 -14.52
CA LEU A 47 -0.69 4.81 -14.58
C LEU A 47 -0.66 6.02 -13.63
N ASN A 48 -1.83 6.60 -13.34
CA ASN A 48 -2.01 7.72 -12.44
C ASN A 48 -2.30 7.30 -10.99
N SER A 49 -2.08 6.03 -10.62
CA SER A 49 -2.29 5.53 -9.26
C SER A 49 -1.00 5.06 -8.62
N ILE A 50 -0.71 5.50 -7.39
CA ILE A 50 0.49 5.08 -6.64
C ILE A 50 0.42 3.62 -6.17
N TRP A 51 -0.79 3.06 -6.08
CA TRP A 51 -1.05 1.72 -5.58
C TRP A 51 -0.70 0.63 -6.59
N THR A 52 -0.22 -0.52 -6.11
CA THR A 52 0.20 -1.63 -6.98
C THR A 52 -0.95 -2.54 -7.39
N ALA A 53 -2.06 -2.51 -6.65
CA ALA A 53 -3.22 -3.37 -6.86
C ALA A 53 -4.54 -2.60 -6.66
N CYS A 54 -5.61 -3.16 -7.21
CA CYS A 54 -6.97 -2.69 -6.98
C CYS A 54 -7.96 -3.85 -7.02
N THR A 55 -9.10 -3.68 -6.35
CA THR A 55 -10.21 -4.64 -6.32
C THR A 55 -11.54 -3.94 -6.61
N PHE A 56 -12.45 -4.68 -7.23
CA PHE A 56 -13.83 -4.29 -7.48
C PHE A 56 -14.73 -5.23 -6.69
N ASN A 57 -15.43 -4.72 -5.67
CA ASN A 57 -16.43 -5.48 -4.93
C ASN A 57 -17.81 -5.01 -5.38
N LEU A 58 -18.49 -5.88 -6.15
CA LEU A 58 -19.82 -5.60 -6.66
C LEU A 58 -20.84 -6.29 -5.74
N GLY A 59 -21.84 -5.53 -5.29
CA GLY A 59 -22.84 -5.98 -4.33
C GLY A 59 -23.84 -7.01 -4.87
N PRO A 60 -24.83 -7.42 -4.05
CA PRO A 60 -25.21 -6.79 -2.77
C PRO A 60 -24.26 -7.12 -1.61
N GLN A 61 -23.61 -8.28 -1.64
CA GLN A 61 -22.65 -8.70 -0.62
C GLN A 61 -21.38 -9.29 -1.26
N THR A 62 -20.23 -8.94 -0.68
CA THR A 62 -18.93 -9.49 -1.07
C THR A 62 -18.18 -9.85 0.21
N CYS A 63 -17.57 -11.04 0.24
CA CYS A 63 -16.71 -11.50 1.32
C CYS A 63 -15.28 -11.64 0.80
N CYS A 64 -14.31 -11.09 1.52
CA CYS A 64 -12.91 -11.34 1.25
C CYS A 64 -12.40 -12.39 2.24
N ILE A 65 -11.96 -13.53 1.69
CA ILE A 65 -11.43 -14.65 2.45
C ILE A 65 -9.91 -14.47 2.50
N ALA A 66 -9.42 -13.78 3.53
CA ALA A 66 -8.00 -13.48 3.73
C ALA A 66 -7.54 -13.92 5.14
N PRO A 67 -7.07 -15.17 5.32
CA PRO A 67 -6.64 -15.66 6.63
C PRO A 67 -5.55 -14.77 7.26
N PRO A 68 -5.58 -14.52 8.58
CA PRO A 68 -6.52 -15.05 9.57
C PRO A 68 -7.81 -14.21 9.73
N PHE A 69 -7.97 -13.13 8.97
CA PHE A 69 -9.05 -12.16 9.15
C PHE A 69 -10.06 -12.20 8.00
N PHE A 70 -11.20 -12.84 8.24
CA PHE A 70 -12.34 -12.74 7.33
C PHE A 70 -13.00 -11.37 7.50
N HIS A 71 -13.17 -10.65 6.40
CA HIS A 71 -13.96 -9.43 6.41
C HIS A 71 -14.99 -9.48 5.28
N SER A 72 -16.20 -9.08 5.62
CA SER A 72 -17.32 -9.02 4.70
C SER A 72 -18.04 -7.69 4.87
N ASN A 73 -18.86 -7.38 3.87
CA ASN A 73 -19.71 -6.20 3.96
C ASN A 73 -21.06 -6.58 4.55
N ILE A 74 -21.60 -5.68 5.38
CA ILE A 74 -22.98 -5.81 5.89
C ILE A 74 -23.97 -5.86 4.70
N PRO A 75 -25.05 -6.66 4.80
CA PRO A 75 -26.12 -6.62 3.82
C PRO A 75 -26.68 -5.20 3.67
N ILE A 76 -27.01 -4.82 2.44
CA ILE A 76 -27.71 -3.57 2.11
C ILE A 76 -29.21 -3.82 1.99
N SER A 77 -30.02 -2.76 2.10
CA SER A 77 -31.48 -2.86 1.94
C SER A 77 -31.87 -3.27 0.51
N THR A 78 -33.09 -3.80 0.34
CA THR A 78 -33.57 -4.37 -0.93
C THR A 78 -33.60 -3.39 -2.11
N ASN A 79 -33.66 -2.08 -1.82
CA ASN A 79 -33.67 -1.01 -2.81
C ASN A 79 -32.33 -0.25 -2.90
N GLU A 80 -31.27 -0.77 -2.28
CA GLU A 80 -29.94 -0.16 -2.32
C GLU A 80 -29.03 -0.90 -3.30
N CYS A 81 -28.08 -0.16 -3.88
CA CYS A 81 -27.02 -0.74 -4.68
C CYS A 81 -25.67 -0.30 -4.11
N ARG A 82 -24.71 -1.23 -4.11
CA ARG A 82 -23.36 -0.97 -3.62
C ARG A 82 -22.32 -1.46 -4.61
N TYR A 83 -21.40 -0.55 -4.91
CA TYR A 83 -20.17 -0.84 -5.62
C TYR A 83 -19.02 -0.27 -4.79
N SER A 84 -17.94 -1.03 -4.62
CA SER A 84 -16.71 -0.47 -4.08
C SER A 84 -15.53 -0.77 -4.97
N PHE A 85 -14.68 0.24 -5.09
CA PHE A 85 -13.40 0.19 -5.76
C PHE A 85 -12.34 0.51 -4.71
N THR A 86 -11.44 -0.42 -4.46
CA THR A 86 -10.37 -0.27 -3.46
C THR A 86 -9.03 -0.35 -4.16
N GLN A 87 -8.08 0.47 -3.72
CA GLN A 87 -6.69 0.41 -4.17
C GLN A 87 -5.79 0.18 -2.97
N TYR A 88 -4.76 -0.65 -3.16
CA TYR A 88 -3.86 -1.01 -2.08
C TYR A 88 -2.50 -1.45 -2.63
N THR A 89 -1.51 -1.47 -1.75
CA THR A 89 -0.19 -2.05 -1.98
C THR A 89 0.08 -3.04 -0.87
N ALA A 90 0.51 -4.25 -1.22
CA ALA A 90 0.86 -5.24 -0.21
C ALA A 90 2.09 -4.78 0.59
N GLY A 91 1.99 -4.73 1.92
CA GLY A 91 3.07 -4.25 2.78
C GLY A 91 4.40 -4.98 2.60
N GLY A 92 4.35 -6.29 2.30
CA GLY A 92 5.54 -7.10 2.02
C GLY A 92 6.41 -6.60 0.86
N ILE A 93 5.83 -5.85 -0.08
CA ILE A 93 6.58 -5.25 -1.21
C ILE A 93 7.61 -4.24 -0.70
N PHE A 94 7.27 -3.45 0.33
CA PHE A 94 8.20 -2.46 0.90
C PHE A 94 9.43 -3.14 1.51
N ARG A 95 9.18 -4.17 2.33
CA ARG A 95 10.24 -4.97 2.94
C ARG A 95 11.11 -5.65 1.90
N TRP A 96 10.49 -6.24 0.87
CA TRP A 96 11.22 -6.82 -0.26
C TRP A 96 12.16 -5.82 -0.91
N ILE A 97 11.73 -4.56 -1.10
CA ILE A 97 12.56 -3.48 -1.65
C ILE A 97 13.68 -3.07 -0.67
N GLU A 98 13.35 -2.90 0.61
CA GLU A 98 14.28 -2.51 1.67
C GLU A 98 15.40 -3.56 1.86
N HIS A 99 15.05 -4.84 1.72
CA HIS A 99 16.01 -5.94 1.77
C HIS A 99 16.78 -6.11 0.45
N GLY A 100 16.61 -5.24 -0.55
CA GLY A 100 17.36 -5.32 -1.80
C GLY A 100 16.83 -6.36 -2.80
N PHE A 101 15.53 -6.59 -2.81
CA PHE A 101 14.82 -7.54 -3.70
C PHE A 101 15.16 -9.01 -3.44
N GLN A 102 15.23 -9.39 -2.17
CA GLN A 102 15.43 -10.78 -1.73
C GLN A 102 14.44 -11.16 -0.63
N SER A 103 14.26 -12.46 -0.41
CA SER A 103 13.38 -12.96 0.65
C SER A 103 13.91 -12.56 2.02
N GLU A 104 13.03 -12.56 3.02
CA GLU A 104 13.44 -12.28 4.40
C GLU A 104 14.50 -13.28 4.86
N GLU A 105 14.30 -14.57 4.58
CA GLU A 105 15.27 -15.63 4.83
C GLU A 105 16.65 -15.33 4.20
N ALA A 106 16.71 -15.11 2.89
CA ALA A 106 17.97 -14.84 2.19
C ALA A 106 18.66 -13.55 2.70
N TYR A 107 17.87 -12.52 3.04
CA TYR A 107 18.41 -11.31 3.64
C TYR A 107 19.06 -11.61 4.99
N PHE A 108 18.36 -12.27 5.91
CA PHE A 108 18.89 -12.59 7.24
C PHE A 108 20.08 -13.55 7.18
N ASP A 109 20.09 -14.51 6.25
CA ASP A 109 21.23 -15.41 6.04
C ASP A 109 22.48 -14.69 5.53
N SER A 110 22.31 -13.54 4.86
CA SER A 110 23.42 -12.72 4.38
C SER A 110 24.05 -11.82 5.45
N LEU A 111 23.40 -11.67 6.61
CA LEU A 111 23.82 -10.75 7.67
C LEU A 111 24.73 -11.41 8.71
N SER A 112 25.67 -10.65 9.25
CA SER A 112 26.41 -11.02 10.46
C SER A 112 25.51 -11.02 11.70
N ALA A 113 25.93 -11.69 12.78
CA ALA A 113 25.16 -11.72 14.03
C ALA A 113 24.87 -10.32 14.60
N GLU A 114 25.80 -9.37 14.44
CA GLU A 114 25.62 -7.98 14.84
C GLU A 114 24.55 -7.27 13.99
N GLU A 115 24.59 -7.46 12.67
CA GLU A 115 23.60 -6.90 11.74
C GLU A 115 22.20 -7.47 11.97
N VAL A 116 22.09 -8.77 12.23
CA VAL A 116 20.83 -9.40 12.64
C VAL A 116 20.29 -8.75 13.92
N GLY A 117 21.16 -8.49 14.90
CA GLY A 117 20.80 -7.81 16.14
C GLY A 117 20.23 -6.41 15.91
N ARG A 118 20.90 -5.63 15.04
CA ARG A 118 20.46 -4.28 14.63
C ARG A 118 19.13 -4.30 13.88
N GLU A 119 19.00 -5.14 12.86
CA GLU A 119 17.76 -5.28 12.08
C GLU A 119 16.58 -5.66 12.97
N ARG A 120 16.77 -6.60 13.90
CA ARG A 120 15.71 -6.99 14.85
C ARG A 120 15.33 -5.85 15.80
N ALA A 121 16.29 -5.00 16.20
CA ALA A 121 16.01 -3.83 17.00
C ALA A 121 15.21 -2.78 16.21
N GLU A 122 15.62 -2.48 14.98
CA GLU A 122 14.90 -1.58 14.09
C GLU A 122 13.49 -2.09 13.76
N ALA A 123 13.34 -3.41 13.56
CA ALA A 123 12.05 -4.03 13.30
C ALA A 123 11.05 -3.82 14.45
N ARG A 124 11.52 -3.80 15.72
CA ARG A 124 10.68 -3.51 16.89
C ARG A 124 10.16 -2.07 16.89
N GLU A 125 10.97 -1.13 16.41
CA GLU A 125 10.62 0.30 16.33
C GLU A 125 9.91 0.67 15.03
N ARG A 126 9.82 -0.26 14.07
CA ARG A 126 9.28 0.00 12.73
C ARG A 126 7.83 0.50 12.75
N TRP A 127 7.00 0.01 13.67
CA TRP A 127 5.62 0.47 13.82
C TRP A 127 5.55 1.94 14.25
N SER A 128 6.43 2.34 15.17
CA SER A 128 6.52 3.71 15.70
C SER A 128 6.98 4.67 14.60
N ARG A 129 8.05 4.29 13.88
CA ARG A 129 8.52 5.02 12.69
C ARG A 129 7.43 5.11 11.61
N GLY A 130 6.71 4.02 11.38
CA GLY A 130 5.62 3.97 10.40
C GLY A 130 4.49 4.93 10.74
N SER A 131 4.12 5.02 12.03
CA SER A 131 3.14 5.99 12.53
C SER A 131 3.59 7.43 12.29
N GLY A 132 4.89 7.70 12.40
CA GLY A 132 5.48 9.02 12.14
C GLY A 132 5.42 9.48 10.67
N TYR A 133 5.03 8.63 9.72
CA TYR A 133 4.81 9.06 8.34
C TYR A 133 3.43 9.67 8.09
N PHE A 134 2.50 9.57 9.03
CA PHE A 134 1.23 10.28 8.94
C PHE A 134 1.42 11.72 9.39
N SER A 135 0.81 12.65 8.65
CA SER A 135 0.98 14.07 8.95
C SER A 135 0.20 14.48 10.19
N THR A 136 0.79 15.35 11.00
CA THR A 136 0.06 16.00 12.09
C THR A 136 -0.87 17.09 11.56
N LEU A 137 -1.82 17.55 12.39
CA LEU A 137 -2.68 18.66 12.01
C LEU A 137 -1.90 19.96 11.81
N GLU A 138 -0.82 20.19 12.57
CA GLU A 138 0.05 21.36 12.36
C GLU A 138 0.77 21.28 11.01
N GLU A 139 1.32 20.12 10.66
CA GLU A 139 2.01 19.92 9.37
C GLU A 139 1.06 20.17 8.19
N LEU A 140 -0.17 19.64 8.25
CA LEU A 140 -1.18 19.85 7.20
C LEU A 140 -1.63 21.30 7.08
N ARG A 141 -1.64 22.06 8.19
CA ARG A 141 -1.99 23.50 8.18
C ARG A 141 -0.87 24.38 7.64
N ALA A 142 0.38 23.89 7.66
CA ALA A 142 1.56 24.62 7.21
C ALA A 142 1.88 24.40 5.72
N MET A 143 1.16 23.50 5.05
CA MET A 143 1.24 23.24 3.61
C MET A 143 0.48 24.27 2.79
#